data_AF-A0A087TZZ6-F1
#
_entry.id   AF-A0A087TZZ6-F1
#
_cell.length_a   1.000
_cell.length_b   1.000
_cell.length_c   1.000
_cell.angle_alpha   90.00
_cell.angle_beta   90.00
_cell.angle_gamma   90.00
#
_symmetry.space_group_name_H-M   'P 1'
#
loop_
_entity.id
_entity.type
_entity.pdbx_description
1 polymer ?
#
loop_
_entity_poly.entity_id
_entity_poly.type
_entity_poly.pdbx_seq_one_letter_code
_entity_poly.pdbx_strand_id
1 'polypeptide(L)'
;MKSTIQLIKALRDKENWPIPSYFIKVIGLWLIQKHPTEDQYNDEKIGSLFIEFLEEMKECFVNGYLGHILYPDFNLLHSINTATVTQLQNRIKNIIEKLRRKPKWAFQLYQMVVPSDFPQKSP
;
A
#
# COMPACT_ATOMS: atom_id res chain seq x y z
N MET A 1 -6.74 2.26 9.25
CA MET A 1 -6.57 2.41 7.77
C MET A 1 -5.96 3.74 7.31
N LYS A 2 -6.40 4.90 7.82
CA LYS A 2 -5.86 6.22 7.39
C LYS A 2 -4.33 6.29 7.48
N SER A 3 -3.77 5.86 8.61
CA SER A 3 -2.33 5.76 8.87
C SER A 3 -1.61 4.87 7.86
N THR A 4 -2.19 3.71 7.52
CA THR A 4 -1.68 2.78 6.50
C THR A 4 -1.64 3.44 5.11
N ILE A 5 -2.70 4.14 4.70
CA ILE A 5 -2.74 4.86 3.41
C ILE A 5 -1.67 5.96 3.37
N GLN A 6 -1.44 6.67 4.46
CA GLN A 6 -0.37 7.67 4.55
C GLN A 6 1.01 7.03 4.41
N LEU A 7 1.24 5.90 5.07
CA LEU A 7 2.49 5.15 4.98
C LEU A 7 2.75 4.66 3.55
N ILE A 8 1.74 4.13 2.86
CA ILE A 8 1.87 3.70 1.45
C ILE A 8 2.16 4.87 0.53
N LYS A 9 1.51 6.03 0.72
CA LYS A 9 1.78 7.24 -0.08
C LYS A 9 3.21 7.72 0.07
N ALA A 10 3.70 7.77 1.29
CA ALA A 10 5.05 8.25 1.54
C ALA A 10 6.11 7.20 1.10
N LEU A 11 5.80 5.90 1.13
CA LEU A 11 6.61 4.89 0.44
C LEU A 11 6.64 5.12 -1.08
N ARG A 12 5.48 5.36 -1.70
CA ARG A 12 5.38 5.68 -3.13
C ARG A 12 6.24 6.88 -3.50
N ASP A 13 6.17 7.96 -2.71
CA ASP A 13 6.96 9.17 -2.93
C ASP A 13 8.45 8.90 -2.81
N LYS A 14 8.87 8.17 -1.77
CA LYS A 14 10.27 7.79 -1.56
C LYS A 14 10.85 6.93 -2.68
N GLU A 15 10.05 5.99 -3.19
CA GLU A 15 10.46 5.07 -4.27
C GLU A 15 10.19 5.65 -5.68
N ASN A 16 9.67 6.89 -5.75
CA ASN A 16 9.28 7.59 -6.96
C ASN A 16 8.40 6.74 -7.90
N TRP A 17 7.37 6.09 -7.35
CA TRP A 17 6.48 5.26 -8.15
C TRP A 17 5.57 6.12 -9.03
N PRO A 18 5.45 5.81 -10.34
CA PRO A 18 4.67 6.61 -11.29
C PRO A 18 3.18 6.28 -11.22
N ILE A 19 2.59 6.34 -10.01
CA ILE A 19 1.16 6.12 -9.80
C ILE A 19 0.54 7.30 -9.02
N PRO A 20 -0.67 7.74 -9.39
CA PRO A 20 -1.34 8.80 -8.65
C PRO A 20 -1.70 8.39 -7.21
N SER A 21 -1.76 9.37 -6.31
CA SER A 21 -2.33 9.20 -4.95
C SER A 21 -3.72 8.57 -4.96
N TYR A 22 -4.48 8.80 -6.02
CA TYR A 22 -5.83 8.26 -6.19
C TYR A 22 -5.84 6.73 -6.27
N PHE A 23 -4.85 6.11 -6.92
CA PHE A 23 -4.81 4.64 -7.06
C PHE A 23 -4.64 3.99 -5.69
N ILE A 24 -3.77 4.56 -4.85
CA ILE A 24 -3.59 4.14 -3.47
C ILE A 24 -4.92 4.27 -2.70
N LYS A 25 -5.65 5.39 -2.85
CA LYS A 25 -6.96 5.52 -2.19
C LYS A 25 -7.94 4.42 -2.61
N VAL A 26 -7.99 4.10 -3.91
CA VAL A 26 -8.90 3.09 -4.46
C VAL A 26 -8.55 1.69 -3.95
N ILE A 27 -7.26 1.32 -3.91
CA ILE A 27 -6.81 0.04 -3.32
C ILE A 27 -7.24 -0.04 -1.83
N GLY A 28 -7.05 1.04 -1.07
CA GLY A 28 -7.46 1.06 0.33
C GLY A 28 -8.97 0.90 0.54
N LEU A 29 -9.79 1.45 -0.37
CA LEU A 29 -11.24 1.28 -0.34
C LEU A 29 -11.66 -0.15 -0.69
N TRP A 30 -11.05 -0.76 -1.71
CA TRP A 30 -11.30 -2.17 -2.04
C TRP A 30 -10.88 -3.11 -0.90
N LEU A 31 -9.77 -2.81 -0.23
CA LEU A 31 -9.34 -3.59 0.92
C LEU A 31 -10.34 -3.53 2.08
N ILE A 32 -10.88 -2.34 2.38
CA ILE A 32 -11.98 -2.18 3.37
C ILE A 32 -13.20 -2.99 2.97
N GLN A 33 -13.57 -2.96 1.69
CA GLN A 33 -14.75 -3.69 1.19
C GLN A 33 -14.57 -5.21 1.27
N LYS A 34 -13.35 -5.72 1.08
CA LYS A 34 -12.99 -7.15 1.20
C LYS A 34 -13.03 -7.63 2.65
N HIS A 35 -12.73 -6.75 3.59
CA HIS A 35 -12.53 -7.07 5.01
C HIS A 35 -13.22 -6.03 5.92
N PRO A 36 -14.56 -6.03 6.02
CA PRO A 36 -15.32 -4.90 6.58
C PRO A 36 -15.23 -4.70 8.10
N THR A 37 -14.53 -5.57 8.84
CA THR A 37 -14.53 -5.52 10.30
C THR A 37 -13.63 -4.39 10.82
N GLU A 38 -14.21 -3.40 11.50
CA GLU A 38 -13.49 -2.21 11.99
C GLU A 38 -12.28 -2.55 12.88
N ASP A 39 -12.36 -3.61 13.68
CA ASP A 39 -11.27 -4.10 14.53
C ASP A 39 -10.02 -4.51 13.75
N GLN A 40 -10.11 -4.71 12.43
CA GLN A 40 -8.95 -4.98 11.59
C GLN A 40 -8.15 -3.71 11.31
N TYR A 41 -8.75 -2.52 11.37
CA TYR A 41 -8.17 -1.27 10.89
C TYR A 41 -7.65 -0.32 11.98
N ASN A 42 -7.25 -0.88 13.12
CA ASN A 42 -6.65 -0.13 14.23
C ASN A 42 -5.14 0.12 14.02
N ASP A 43 -4.58 1.07 14.77
CA ASP A 43 -3.16 1.44 14.64
C ASP A 43 -2.20 0.37 15.22
N GLU A 44 -2.66 -0.51 16.11
CA GLU A 44 -1.85 -1.62 16.64
C GLU A 44 -1.52 -2.65 15.55
N LYS A 45 -2.40 -2.78 14.56
CA LYS A 45 -2.25 -3.67 13.39
C LYS A 45 -1.63 -2.98 12.19
N ILE A 46 -1.08 -1.77 12.33
CA ILE A 46 -0.55 -0.99 11.20
C ILE A 46 0.49 -1.76 10.38
N GLY A 47 1.35 -2.54 11.05
CA GLY A 47 2.39 -3.33 10.39
C GLY A 47 1.81 -4.44 9.50
N SER A 48 0.83 -5.20 10.00
CA SER A 48 0.16 -6.24 9.20
C SER A 48 -0.68 -5.63 8.10
N LEU A 49 -1.43 -4.56 8.38
CA LEU A 49 -2.23 -3.84 7.40
C LEU A 49 -1.37 -3.26 6.27
N PHE A 50 -0.17 -2.79 6.57
CA PHE A 50 0.75 -2.27 5.57
C PHE A 50 1.20 -3.37 4.60
N ILE A 51 1.52 -4.55 5.12
CA ILE A 51 1.90 -5.71 4.29
C ILE A 51 0.70 -6.15 3.44
N GLU A 52 -0.48 -6.26 4.04
CA GLU A 52 -1.71 -6.64 3.36
C GLU A 52 -2.05 -5.67 2.23
N PHE A 53 -1.89 -4.36 2.47
CA PHE A 53 -2.07 -3.34 1.45
C PHE A 53 -1.07 -3.51 0.29
N LEU A 54 0.21 -3.76 0.59
CA LEU A 54 1.21 -4.00 -0.44
C LEU A 54 0.91 -5.27 -1.25
N GLU A 55 0.39 -6.31 -0.62
CA GLU A 55 -0.04 -7.54 -1.30
C GLU A 55 -1.23 -7.27 -2.23
N GLU A 56 -2.27 -6.56 -1.78
CA GLU A 56 -3.42 -6.18 -2.60
C GLU A 56 -2.99 -5.30 -3.79
N MET A 57 -2.08 -4.36 -3.55
CA MET A 57 -1.50 -3.52 -4.60
C MET A 57 -0.70 -4.35 -5.63
N LYS A 58 0.06 -5.35 -5.17
CA LYS A 58 0.77 -6.30 -6.04
C LYS A 58 -0.21 -7.11 -6.87
N GLU A 59 -1.30 -7.62 -6.28
CA GLU A 59 -2.34 -8.39 -6.98
C GLU A 59 -3.00 -7.56 -8.08
N CYS A 60 -3.40 -6.32 -7.80
CA CYS A 60 -3.95 -5.41 -8.80
C CYS A 60 -3.01 -5.22 -10.00
N PHE A 61 -1.71 -5.07 -9.73
CA PHE A 61 -0.73 -4.94 -10.82
C PHE A 61 -0.49 -6.26 -11.56
N VAL A 62 -0.42 -7.40 -10.88
CA VAL A 62 -0.27 -8.72 -11.51
C VAL A 62 -1.43 -9.02 -12.45
N ASN A 63 -2.65 -8.71 -12.02
CA ASN A 63 -3.85 -8.87 -12.83
C ASN A 63 -3.99 -7.79 -13.92
N GLY A 64 -3.16 -6.75 -13.89
CA GLY A 64 -3.25 -5.61 -14.80
C GLY A 64 -4.55 -4.83 -14.64
N TYR A 65 -5.20 -4.92 -13.48
CA TYR A 65 -6.52 -4.34 -13.25
C TYR A 65 -6.67 -3.70 -11.87
N LEU A 66 -7.17 -2.47 -11.85
CA LEU A 66 -7.65 -1.78 -10.66
C LEU A 66 -8.96 -1.07 -11.00
N GLY A 67 -10.08 -1.64 -10.63
CA GLY A 67 -11.40 -1.06 -10.91
C GLY A 67 -11.61 0.28 -10.19
N HIS A 68 -12.19 1.26 -10.88
CA HIS A 68 -12.58 2.52 -10.26
C HIS A 68 -13.72 2.32 -9.26
N ILE A 69 -13.68 2.98 -8.10
CA ILE A 69 -14.62 2.70 -7.00
C ILE A 69 -16.10 2.94 -7.34
N LEU A 70 -16.39 3.96 -8.17
CA LEU A 70 -17.75 4.26 -8.63
C LEU A 70 -18.12 3.63 -9.98
N TYR A 71 -17.11 3.16 -10.72
CA TYR A 71 -17.28 2.62 -12.07
C TYR A 71 -16.38 1.38 -12.17
N PRO A 72 -16.75 0.27 -11.52
CA PRO A 72 -15.86 -0.87 -11.35
C PRO A 72 -15.26 -1.34 -12.67
N ASP A 73 -16.05 -1.35 -13.75
CA ASP A 73 -15.64 -1.75 -15.10
C ASP A 73 -14.51 -0.87 -15.71
N PHE A 74 -14.31 0.34 -15.20
CA PHE A 74 -13.22 1.23 -15.63
C PHE A 74 -11.90 0.87 -14.93
N ASN A 75 -10.99 0.26 -15.69
CA ASN A 75 -9.65 -0.08 -15.20
C ASN A 75 -8.75 1.15 -15.09
N LEU A 76 -8.39 1.55 -13.88
CA LEU A 76 -7.48 2.66 -13.62
C LEU A 76 -6.07 2.46 -14.19
N LEU A 77 -5.63 1.21 -14.36
CA LEU A 77 -4.29 0.93 -14.90
C LEU A 77 -4.19 1.10 -16.42
N HIS A 78 -5.29 1.43 -17.12
CA HIS A 78 -5.35 1.50 -18.58
C HIS A 78 -4.30 2.42 -19.23
N SER A 79 -3.81 3.42 -18.51
CA SER A 79 -2.85 4.42 -18.99
C SER A 79 -1.40 4.12 -18.61
N ILE A 80 -1.15 3.11 -17.77
CA ILE A 80 0.20 2.72 -17.35
C ILE A 80 0.71 1.65 -18.30
N ASN A 81 1.90 1.87 -18.86
CA ASN A 81 2.52 0.88 -19.73
C ASN A 81 2.87 -0.42 -18.95
N THR A 82 2.82 -1.56 -19.64
CA THR A 82 3.03 -2.89 -19.06
C THR A 82 4.41 -3.08 -18.44
N ALA A 83 5.45 -2.43 -18.99
CA ALA A 83 6.80 -2.47 -18.44
C ALA A 83 6.88 -1.79 -17.06
N THR A 84 6.23 -0.64 -16.89
CA THR A 84 6.13 0.10 -15.64
C THR A 84 5.34 -0.71 -14.61
N VAL A 85 4.23 -1.33 -15.00
CA VAL A 85 3.46 -2.23 -14.13
C VAL A 85 4.35 -3.38 -13.64
N THR A 86 5.09 -4.03 -14.54
CA THR A 86 6.01 -5.14 -14.18
C THR A 86 7.12 -4.68 -13.23
N GLN A 87 7.69 -3.50 -13.46
CA GLN A 87 8.70 -2.93 -12.56
C GLN A 87 8.13 -2.66 -11.16
N LEU A 88 6.91 -2.11 -11.09
CA LEU A 88 6.22 -1.88 -9.81
C LEU A 88 5.95 -3.18 -9.07
N GLN A 89 5.44 -4.22 -9.76
CA GLN A 89 5.24 -5.55 -9.17
C GLN A 89 6.54 -6.07 -8.54
N ASN A 90 7.65 -6.01 -9.29
CA ASN A 90 8.95 -6.49 -8.80
C ASN A 90 9.46 -5.69 -7.59
N ARG A 91 9.30 -4.36 -7.60
CA ARG A 91 9.68 -3.50 -6.47
C ARG A 91 8.87 -3.84 -5.23
N ILE A 92 7.55 -3.97 -5.36
CA ILE A 92 6.65 -4.27 -4.25
C ILE A 92 6.94 -5.67 -3.70
N LYS A 93 7.11 -6.67 -4.57
CA LYS A 93 7.54 -8.02 -4.17
C LYS A 93 8.82 -7.99 -3.35
N ASN A 94 9.82 -7.24 -3.79
CA ASN A 94 11.09 -7.10 -3.05
C ASN A 94 10.92 -6.42 -1.70
N ILE A 95 10.03 -5.42 -1.59
CA ILE A 95 9.71 -4.76 -0.33
C ILE A 95 9.04 -5.75 0.63
N ILE A 96 8.01 -6.47 0.17
CA ILE A 96 7.31 -7.47 0.98
C ILE A 96 8.29 -8.54 1.50
N GLU A 97 9.14 -9.08 0.63
CA GLU A 97 10.15 -10.07 1.00
C GLU A 97 11.14 -9.54 2.04
N LYS A 98 11.57 -8.26 1.91
CA LYS A 98 12.44 -7.62 2.90
C LYS A 98 11.72 -7.42 4.23
N LEU A 99 10.46 -7.00 4.24
CA LEU A 99 9.66 -6.83 5.47
C LEU A 99 9.52 -8.17 6.21
N ARG A 100 9.23 -9.25 5.49
CA ARG A 100 9.11 -10.61 6.05
C ARG A 100 10.40 -11.12 6.65
N ARG A 101 11.53 -10.91 5.97
CA ARG A 101 12.85 -11.42 6.40
C ARG A 101 13.53 -10.55 7.46
N LYS A 102 13.21 -9.25 7.51
CA LYS A 102 13.88 -8.27 8.39
C LYS A 102 12.84 -7.39 9.11
N PRO A 103 12.26 -7.87 10.22
CA PRO A 103 11.29 -7.10 10.99
C PRO A 103 11.82 -5.72 11.44
N LYS A 104 13.12 -5.61 11.76
CA LYS A 104 13.77 -4.33 12.11
C LYS A 104 13.75 -3.30 10.98
N TRP A 105 13.74 -3.75 9.72
CA TRP A 105 13.66 -2.85 8.56
C TRP A 105 12.26 -2.23 8.42
N ALA A 106 11.21 -2.95 8.83
CA ALA A 106 9.85 -2.40 8.87
C ALA A 106 9.77 -1.18 9.80
N PHE A 107 10.42 -1.25 10.96
CA PHE A 107 10.50 -0.14 11.90
C PHE A 107 11.27 1.07 11.34
N GLN A 108 12.41 0.83 10.67
CA GLN A 108 13.17 1.89 9.99
C GLN A 108 12.38 2.53 8.85
N LEU A 109 11.66 1.73 8.06
CA LEU A 109 10.79 2.23 7.01
C LEU A 109 9.69 3.11 7.60
N TYR A 110 9.06 2.66 8.68
CA TYR A 110 8.07 3.45 9.41
C TYR A 110 8.64 4.79 9.87
N GLN A 111 9.79 4.81 10.55
CA GLN A 111 10.45 6.04 11.01
C GLN A 111 10.88 6.99 9.89
N MET A 112 11.24 6.47 8.72
CA MET A 112 11.64 7.29 7.56
C MET A 112 10.45 7.91 6.82
N VAL A 113 9.28 7.29 6.93
CA VAL A 113 8.11 7.57 6.09
C VAL A 113 7.03 8.31 6.88
N VAL A 114 7.07 8.21 8.21
CA VAL A 114 6.16 8.88 9.13
C VAL A 114 6.91 10.03 9.84
N PRO A 115 6.48 11.30 9.69
CA PRO A 115 7.06 12.43 10.41
C PRO A 115 6.97 12.25 11.93
N SER A 116 7.86 12.93 12.67
CA SER A 116 7.97 12.93 14.14
C SER A 116 6.68 13.26 14.90
N ASP A 117 5.65 13.77 14.23
CA ASP A 117 4.39 14.21 14.81
C ASP A 117 3.33 13.10 14.92
N PHE A 118 3.63 11.88 14.45
CA PHE A 118 2.78 10.74 14.76
C PHE A 118 2.94 10.38 16.24
N PRO A 119 1.83 10.20 16.99
CA PRO A 119 1.91 9.89 18.41
C PRO A 119 2.69 8.59 18.61
N GLN A 120 3.91 8.72 19.13
CA GLN A 120 4.63 7.60 19.70
C GLN A 120 3.91 7.26 21.00
N LYS A 121 2.95 6.33 20.94
CA LYS A 121 2.49 5.69 22.17
C LYS A 121 3.63 4.79 22.64
N SER A 122 4.33 5.26 23.68
CA SER A 122 5.23 4.43 24.47
C SER A 122 4.47 3.21 25.00
N PRO A 123 5.13 2.03 25.07
CA PRO A 123 4.53 0.82 25.63
C PRO A 123 4.16 0.97 27.10
#